data_AF-A0A5K1ADY7-F1
#
_entry.id   AF-A0A5K1ADY7-F1
#
_cell.length_a   1.000
_cell.length_b   1.000
_cell.length_c   1.000
_cell.angle_alpha   90.00
_cell.angle_beta   90.00
_cell.angle_gamma   90.00
#
_symmetry.space_group_name_H-M   'P 1'
#
loop_
_entity.id
_entity.type
_entity.pdbx_description
1 polymer ?
#
loop_
_entity_poly.entity_id
_entity_poly.type
_entity_poly.pdbx_seq_one_letter_code
_entity_poly.pdbx_strand_id
1 'polypeptide(L)' 'VYKSGCVGRSLDIARFSSYHELRNELSQMFGLEGLLEDPQRSGWQLVFVDRENDVLLMGDDPW' A
#
# COMPACT_ATOMS: atom_id res chain seq x y z
N VAL A 1 5.66 6.65 1.42
CA VAL A 1 5.31 5.28 1.88
C VAL A 1 6.35 4.82 2.87
N TYR A 2 5.90 4.27 4.00
CA TYR A 2 6.75 3.89 5.12
C TYR A 2 6.44 2.47 5.57
N LYS A 3 7.48 1.74 5.97
CA LYS A 3 7.42 0.45 6.65
C LYS A 3 8.45 0.46 7.77
N SER A 4 8.05 0.06 8.96
CA SER A 4 8.98 -0.01 10.10
C SER A 4 10.17 -0.93 9.78
N GLY A 5 11.38 -0.49 10.14
CA GLY A 5 12.63 -1.18 9.81
C GLY A 5 13.08 -1.03 8.35
N CYS A 6 12.45 -0.17 7.55
CA CYS A 6 12.85 0.12 6.17
C CYS A 6 13.05 1.62 5.92
N VAL A 7 13.83 1.96 4.90
CA VAL A 7 13.96 3.34 4.42
C VAL A 7 12.67 3.75 3.72
N GLY A 8 12.12 4.92 4.07
CA GLY A 8 10.93 5.48 3.44
C GLY A 8 11.17 5.82 1.97
N ARG A 9 10.13 5.66 1.14
CA ARG A 9 10.15 5.98 -0.30
C ARG A 9 9.02 6.93 -0.68
N SER A 10 9.23 7.74 -1.72
CA SER A 10 8.19 8.58 -2.32
C SER A 10 7.69 7.93 -3.60
N LEU A 11 6.38 8.01 -3.86
CA LEU A 11 5.76 7.50 -5.07
C LEU A 11 4.60 8.42 -5.49
N ASP A 12 4.39 8.52 -6.80
CA ASP A 12 3.26 9.20 -7.39
C ASP A 12 2.13 8.19 -7.65
N ILE A 13 1.05 8.29 -6.86
CA ILE A 13 -0.10 7.38 -6.93
C ILE A 13 -0.84 7.51 -8.26
N ALA A 14 -0.80 8.68 -8.91
CA ALA A 14 -1.50 8.92 -10.18
C ALA A 14 -0.93 8.10 -11.36
N ARG A 15 0.23 7.45 -11.18
CA ARG A 15 0.85 6.58 -12.18
C ARG A 15 0.24 5.18 -12.24
N PHE A 16 -0.63 4.81 -11.30
CA PHE A 16 -1.29 3.51 -11.26
C PHE A 16 -2.75 3.64 -11.66
N SER A 17 -3.30 2.55 -12.19
CA SER A 17 -4.69 2.46 -12.65
C SER A 17 -5.57 1.60 -11.76
N SER A 18 -4.98 0.94 -10.75
CA SER A 18 -5.70 0.11 -9.80
C SER A 18 -4.91 -0.10 -8.50
N TYR A 19 -5.63 -0.46 -7.43
CA TYR A 19 -5.00 -0.89 -6.17
C TYR A 19 -4.13 -2.13 -6.35
N HIS A 20 -4.41 -2.98 -7.33
CA HIS A 20 -3.61 -4.17 -7.61
C HIS A 20 -2.21 -3.78 -8.10
N GLU A 21 -2.11 -2.85 -9.05
CA GLU A 21 -0.82 -2.35 -9.54
C GLU A 21 -0.02 -1.67 -8.43
N LEU A 22 -0.68 -0.84 -7.61
CA LEU A 22 -0.06 -0.19 -6.47
C LEU A 22 0.49 -1.22 -5.47
N ARG A 23 -0.29 -2.25 -5.11
CA ARG A 23 0.13 -3.30 -4.16
C ARG A 23 1.31 -4.12 -4.70
N ASN A 24 1.34 -4.42 -5.99
CA ASN A 24 2.46 -5.14 -6.61
C ASN A 24 3.75 -4.32 -6.53
N GLU A 25 3.69 -3.03 -6.88
CA GLU A 25 4.85 -2.14 -6.82
C GLU A 25 5.37 -2.00 -5.38
N LEU A 26 4.47 -1.76 -4.41
CA LEU A 26 4.85 -1.65 -3.00
C LEU A 26 5.44 -2.95 -2.46
N SER A 27 4.91 -4.09 -2.91
CA SER A 27 5.45 -5.40 -2.52
C SER A 27 6.90 -5.54 -2.95
N GLN A 28 7.22 -5.21 -4.21
CA GLN A 28 8.58 -5.24 -4.72
C GLN A 28 9.50 -4.23 -4.02
N MET A 29 9.01 -3.02 -3.75
CA MET A 29 9.80 -1.97 -3.09
C MET A 29 10.27 -2.34 -1.67
N PHE A 30 9.50 -3.18 -0.98
CA PHE A 30 9.70 -3.55 0.43
C PHE A 30 9.98 -5.04 0.68
N GLY A 31 10.07 -5.87 -0.38
CA GLY A 31 10.31 -7.31 -0.26
C GLY A 31 9.13 -8.06 0.38
N LEU A 32 7.90 -7.70 -0.02
CA LEU A 32 6.64 -8.23 0.48
C LEU A 32 5.81 -8.90 -0.63
N GLU A 33 6.44 -9.40 -1.68
CA GLU A 33 5.79 -10.08 -2.81
C GLU A 33 4.90 -11.23 -2.31
N GLY A 34 3.67 -11.30 -2.84
CA GLY A 34 2.64 -12.25 -2.38
C GLY A 34 1.98 -11.91 -1.03
N LEU A 35 2.48 -10.94 -0.26
CA LEU A 35 1.88 -10.55 1.02
C LEU A 35 0.84 -9.44 0.87
N LEU A 36 1.06 -8.44 0.02
CA LEU A 36 0.06 -7.37 -0.17
C LEU A 36 -1.04 -7.75 -1.18
N GLU A 37 -0.81 -8.79 -1.98
CA GLU A 37 -1.74 -9.29 -3.00
C GLU A 37 -2.94 -10.04 -2.40
N ASP A 38 -2.75 -10.71 -1.26
CA ASP A 38 -3.79 -11.41 -0.50
C ASP A 38 -3.79 -10.94 0.97
N PRO A 39 -4.34 -9.73 1.24
CA PRO A 39 -4.35 -9.14 2.59
C PRO A 39 -5.02 -10.01 3.65
N GLN A 40 -6.05 -10.77 3.26
CA GLN A 40 -6.80 -11.61 4.18
C GLN A 40 -5.97 -12.79 4.68
N ARG A 41 -5.13 -13.38 3.82
CA ARG A 41 -4.26 -14.50 4.22
C ARG A 41 -2.96 -14.06 4.85
N SER A 42 -2.38 -12.95 4.40
CA SER A 42 -1.07 -12.49 4.88
C SER A 42 -1.16 -11.73 6.21
N GLY A 43 -2.32 -11.15 6.52
CA GLY A 43 -2.51 -10.21 7.63
C GLY A 43 -1.86 -8.83 7.38
N TRP A 44 -1.23 -8.62 6.22
CA TRP A 44 -0.68 -7.33 5.86
C TRP A 44 -1.79 -6.42 5.34
N GLN A 45 -1.81 -5.19 5.85
CA GLN A 45 -2.75 -4.16 5.44
C GLN A 45 -2.00 -2.92 4.96
N LEU A 46 -2.51 -2.29 3.91
CA LEU A 46 -2.04 -1.02 3.42
C LEU A 46 -2.99 0.07 3.94
N VAL A 47 -2.42 1.08 4.60
CA VAL A 47 -3.18 2.21 5.15
C VAL A 47 -2.61 3.53 4.67
N PHE A 48 -3.44 4.57 4.66
CA PHE A 48 -3.00 5.94 4.41
C PHE A 48 -3.56 6.87 5.49
N VAL A 49 -2.93 8.04 5.61
CA VAL A 49 -3.41 9.13 6.44
C VAL A 49 -3.99 10.19 5.52
N ASP A 50 -5.23 10.58 5.75
CA ASP A 50 -5.91 11.57 4.93
C ASP A 50 -5.63 13.01 5.41
N ARG A 51 -6.42 13.99 4.94
CA ARG A 51 -6.25 15.40 5.34
C ARG A 51 -6.80 15.70 6.73
N GLU A 52 -7.71 14.87 7.23
CA GLU A 52 -8.30 14.97 8.57
C GLU A 52 -7.43 14.26 9.61
N ASN A 53 -6.31 13.67 9.17
CA ASN A 53 -5.35 12.91 9.99
C ASN A 53 -5.92 11.57 10.47
N ASP A 54 -6.89 11.02 9.74
CA ASP A 54 -7.47 9.70 9.99
C ASP A 54 -6.67 8.61 9.28
N VAL A 55 -6.52 7.47 9.95
CA VAL A 55 -5.89 6.27 9.38
C VAL A 55 -6.97 5.44 8.69
N LEU A 56 -6.88 5.34 7.37
CA LEU A 56 -7.86 4.65 6.54
C LEU A 56 -7.23 3.45 5.84
N LEU A 57 -8.02 2.39 5.66
CA LEU A 57 -7.62 1.22 4.89
C LEU A 57 -7.62 1.57 3.40
N MET A 58 -6.55 1.21 2.70
CA MET A 58 -6.44 1.46 1.27
C MET A 58 -7.12 0.37 0.46
N GLY A 59 -8.12 0.76 -0.34
CA GLY A 59 -8.82 -0.12 -1.28
C GLY A 59 -10.31 -0.35 -1.01
N ASP A 60 -10.89 0.36 -0.05
CA ASP A 60 -12.34 0.31 0.21
C ASP A 60 -13.13 1.20 -0.77
N ASP A 61 -12.56 2.33 -1.16
CA ASP A 61 -13.12 3.19 -2.21
C ASP A 61 -12.73 2.70 -3.60
N PRO A 62 -13.48 3.07 -4.67
CA PRO A 62 -12.99 2.95 -6.04
C PRO A 62 -11.59 3.55 -6.18
N TRP A 63 -10.80 2.99 -7.09
CA TRP A 63 -9.49 3.58 -7.42
C TRP A 63 -9.64 5.04 -7.86
#